data_AF-A0A7C1KET8-F1
#
_entry.id   AF-A0A7C1KET8-F1
#
_cell.length_a   1.000
_cell.length_b   1.000
_cell.length_c   1.000
_cell.angle_alpha   90.00
_cell.angle_beta   90.00
_cell.angle_gamma   90.00
#
_symmetry.space_group_name_H-M   'P 1'
#
loop_
_entity.id
_entity.type
_entity.pdbx_description
1 polymer ?
#
loop_
_entity_poly.entity_id
_entity_poly.type
_entity_poly.pdbx_seq_one_letter_code
_entity_poly.pdbx_strand_id
1 'polypeptide(L)'
;MAQRNAFKTNSSFFRMLAMGAVGARAVQNYLNSLGHNIVELERGSLTTRIWRDVKRKRVRIPDLCCTRCGVRIESRAKTNPDLSMSHSPSDVERAWHYGMIDSDWVAFPILSAEEAVWSSGGLDLDRERSLWRERRFTTWHVEGRINLFTVASLKRVAPKQLKPKGVSEGSEVQVRWKARFAPSSGKVVAVEDGPRLKAVNSVRLKYELDDEPNKSRYFQLAADERPFLAPGETFEPHQVIAGQIEPLKTDASHCKGGCNIDKIAQMLASRERTVRYTGCKLARLAKARRLVNKVRELAEDGEEDPYVRMEAKSYLCEVAGDSADDRFRAILLDDADEQMRLEAAVTLAETRTPASFDLLRTVLEDVTQPLFLRSACAWAVGCHGTREAAEVLVRAFADVAPEIREEALVALHHLGEVGFHPLLKGLEASSAAIAAGAAETLRRIQRAPAEEIAEMVERVNSTWPTWTLAHLPKDSVAPYIAALQSRRPDIHYAISVIWNFLDSWIADDWTPRATP
;
A
#
# COMPACT_ATOMS: atom_id res chain seq x y z
N MET A 1 -6.94 26.36 24.13
CA MET A 1 -7.07 25.16 23.27
C MET A 1 -6.12 24.11 23.81
N ALA A 2 -6.62 22.94 24.21
CA ALA A 2 -5.76 21.87 24.68
C ALA A 2 -4.82 21.42 23.55
N GLN A 3 -3.50 21.54 23.78
CA GLN A 3 -2.49 20.98 22.90
C GLN A 3 -2.72 19.46 22.80
N ARG A 4 -2.92 18.97 21.57
CA ARG A 4 -3.00 17.55 21.24
C ARG A 4 -1.64 16.89 21.54
N ASN A 5 -1.45 16.45 22.77
CA ASN A 5 -0.21 15.81 23.23
C ASN A 5 -0.28 14.29 23.03
N ALA A 6 0.22 13.85 21.86
CA ALA A 6 0.92 12.59 21.58
C ALA A 6 0.62 12.16 20.14
N PHE A 7 1.33 12.75 19.17
CA PHE A 7 1.40 12.12 17.85
C PHE A 7 2.11 10.77 18.00
N LYS A 8 1.54 9.71 17.42
CA LYS A 8 2.24 8.45 17.23
C LYS A 8 3.61 8.74 16.58
N THR A 9 4.67 8.08 17.04
CA THR A 9 5.99 8.19 16.41
C THR A 9 5.88 7.86 14.92
N ASN A 10 6.73 8.45 14.08
CA ASN A 10 6.73 8.16 12.64
C ASN A 10 6.86 6.64 12.38
N SER A 11 7.63 5.92 13.20
CA SER A 11 7.78 4.47 13.14
C SER A 11 6.48 3.71 13.45
N SER A 12 5.77 4.06 14.53
CA SER A 12 4.50 3.41 14.88
C SER A 12 3.38 3.73 13.89
N PHE A 13 3.38 4.94 13.32
CA PHE A 13 2.48 5.32 12.24
C PHE A 13 2.75 4.52 10.96
N PHE A 14 4.01 4.46 10.52
CA PHE A 14 4.43 3.67 9.36
C PHE A 14 4.10 2.19 9.53
N ARG A 15 4.32 1.62 10.73
CA ARG A 15 3.97 0.22 11.03
C ARG A 15 2.48 -0.09 10.78
N MET A 16 1.58 0.84 11.11
CA MET A 16 0.15 0.65 10.84
C MET A 16 -0.17 0.75 9.35
N LEU A 17 0.49 1.63 8.61
CA LEU A 17 0.34 1.71 7.15
C LEU A 17 0.84 0.43 6.48
N ALA A 18 2.01 -0.07 6.89
CA ALA A 18 2.58 -1.32 6.39
C ALA A 18 1.64 -2.50 6.67
N MET A 19 1.13 -2.61 7.88
CA MET A 19 0.14 -3.65 8.24
C MET A 19 -1.12 -3.57 7.36
N GLY A 20 -1.65 -2.36 7.12
CA GLY A 20 -2.80 -2.16 6.23
C GLY A 20 -2.52 -2.60 4.80
N ALA A 21 -1.41 -2.14 4.23
CA ALA A 21 -0.98 -2.47 2.87
C ALA A 21 -0.72 -3.97 2.67
N VAL A 22 0.02 -4.60 3.59
CA VAL A 22 0.26 -6.05 3.56
C VAL A 22 -1.05 -6.82 3.66
N GLY A 23 -1.96 -6.40 4.54
CA GLY A 23 -3.27 -7.00 4.68
C GLY A 23 -4.13 -6.91 3.42
N ALA A 24 -4.23 -5.72 2.82
CA ALA A 24 -4.98 -5.52 1.58
C ALA A 24 -4.39 -6.34 0.42
N ARG A 25 -3.06 -6.45 0.30
CA ARG A 25 -2.39 -7.32 -0.67
C ARG A 25 -2.68 -8.81 -0.41
N ALA A 26 -2.72 -9.24 0.85
CA ALA A 26 -3.09 -10.60 1.21
C ALA A 26 -4.53 -10.93 0.79
N VAL A 27 -5.47 -10.03 1.04
CA VAL A 27 -6.87 -10.16 0.62
C VAL A 27 -6.99 -10.19 -0.90
N GLN A 28 -6.27 -9.32 -1.60
CA GLN A 28 -6.20 -9.32 -3.06
C GLN A 28 -5.73 -10.67 -3.60
N ASN A 29 -4.61 -11.20 -3.10
CA ASN A 29 -4.06 -12.48 -3.53
C ASN A 29 -5.01 -13.65 -3.25
N TYR A 30 -5.61 -13.68 -2.06
CA TYR A 30 -6.56 -14.73 -1.66
C TYR A 30 -7.83 -14.71 -2.53
N LEU A 31 -8.44 -13.54 -2.76
CA LEU A 31 -9.62 -13.48 -3.61
C LEU A 31 -9.30 -13.76 -5.08
N ASN A 32 -8.12 -13.37 -5.57
CA ASN A 32 -7.68 -13.73 -6.92
C ASN A 32 -7.55 -15.25 -7.11
N SER A 33 -7.09 -16.00 -6.09
CA SER A 33 -7.07 -17.47 -6.17
C SER A 33 -8.48 -18.09 -6.21
N LEU A 34 -9.50 -17.38 -5.75
CA LEU A 34 -10.91 -17.76 -5.85
C LEU A 34 -11.59 -17.29 -7.16
N GLY A 35 -10.80 -16.84 -8.14
CA GLY A 35 -11.26 -16.45 -9.47
C GLY A 35 -11.67 -14.98 -9.59
N HIS A 36 -11.43 -14.15 -8.58
CA HIS A 36 -11.65 -12.70 -8.73
C HIS A 36 -10.54 -12.05 -9.57
N ASN A 37 -10.78 -10.81 -10.00
CA ASN A 37 -9.71 -9.92 -10.46
C ASN A 37 -9.78 -8.64 -9.64
N ILE A 38 -9.11 -8.67 -8.49
CA ILE A 38 -9.14 -7.63 -7.47
C ILE A 38 -8.15 -6.51 -7.81
N VAL A 39 -8.66 -5.30 -7.85
CA VAL A 39 -7.90 -4.07 -8.03
C VAL A 39 -8.09 -3.14 -6.83
N GLU A 40 -7.16 -2.22 -6.64
CA GLU A 40 -7.27 -1.15 -5.67
C GLU A 40 -8.47 -0.25 -6.00
N LEU A 41 -9.33 0.02 -5.02
CA LEU A 41 -10.43 0.97 -5.12
C LEU A 41 -10.09 2.27 -4.38
N GLU A 42 -9.73 2.21 -3.09
CA GLU A 42 -9.15 3.34 -2.35
C GLU A 42 -7.66 3.48 -2.70
N ARG A 43 -7.30 4.64 -3.27
CA ARG A 43 -5.92 4.91 -3.72
C ARG A 43 -4.92 4.89 -2.56
N GLY A 44 -3.92 4.02 -2.69
CA GLY A 44 -2.88 3.80 -1.70
C GLY A 44 -3.22 2.80 -0.61
N SER A 45 -4.32 2.06 -0.70
CA SER A 45 -4.63 0.94 0.21
C SER A 45 -3.66 -0.23 0.08
N LEU A 46 -2.98 -0.39 -1.06
CA LEU A 46 -1.95 -1.42 -1.30
C LEU A 46 -0.51 -0.96 -1.00
N THR A 47 -0.32 0.29 -0.56
CA THR A 47 1.01 0.89 -0.35
C THR A 47 1.09 1.63 0.97
N THR A 48 2.30 2.02 1.39
CA THR A 48 2.52 2.81 2.61
C THR A 48 2.61 4.31 2.33
N ARG A 49 2.44 4.74 1.08
CA ARG A 49 2.65 6.12 0.66
C ARG A 49 1.50 7.02 1.12
N ILE A 50 1.86 8.07 1.85
CA ILE A 50 0.94 9.10 2.31
C ILE A 50 1.63 10.45 2.38
N TRP A 51 0.98 11.50 1.89
CA TRP A 51 1.38 12.88 2.13
C TRP A 51 0.75 13.32 3.45
N ARG A 52 1.45 13.04 4.56
CA ARG A 52 0.91 13.16 5.93
C ARG A 52 0.24 14.49 6.23
N ASP A 53 0.81 15.59 5.74
CA ASP A 53 0.37 16.94 6.10
C ASP A 53 -0.80 17.44 5.24
N VAL A 54 -1.09 16.75 4.14
CA VAL A 54 -2.14 17.13 3.18
C VAL A 54 -3.26 16.08 3.15
N LYS A 55 -2.92 14.78 3.03
CA LYS A 55 -3.87 13.66 2.87
C LYS A 55 -4.80 13.54 4.08
N ARG A 56 -6.07 13.95 3.89
CA ARG A 56 -7.17 13.71 4.83
C ARG A 56 -8.01 12.52 4.34
N LYS A 57 -8.23 11.53 5.20
CA LYS A 57 -9.19 10.43 4.94
C LYS A 57 -10.63 10.95 5.03
N ARG A 58 -11.09 11.71 4.03
CA ARG A 58 -12.47 12.25 3.98
C ARG A 58 -13.45 11.28 3.34
N VAL A 59 -13.06 10.60 2.26
CA VAL A 59 -13.89 9.57 1.63
C VAL A 59 -13.47 8.21 2.14
N ARG A 60 -14.25 7.64 3.06
CA ARG A 60 -14.14 6.22 3.41
C ARG A 60 -14.82 5.43 2.29
N ILE A 61 -14.05 4.74 1.49
CA ILE A 61 -14.51 3.83 0.44
C ILE A 61 -13.84 2.48 0.69
N PRO A 62 -14.44 1.33 0.33
CA PRO A 62 -13.75 0.06 0.44
C PRO A 62 -12.37 0.10 -0.21
N ASP A 63 -11.38 -0.51 0.42
CA ASP A 63 -9.99 -0.60 -0.07
C ASP A 63 -9.91 -1.17 -1.50
N LEU A 64 -10.69 -2.21 -1.80
CA LEU A 64 -10.56 -3.03 -3.00
C LEU A 64 -11.88 -3.21 -3.75
N CYS A 65 -11.81 -3.54 -5.04
CA CYS A 65 -12.96 -4.01 -5.79
C CYS A 65 -12.60 -5.08 -6.83
N CYS A 66 -13.56 -5.94 -7.17
CA CYS A 66 -13.40 -6.94 -8.21
C CYS A 66 -13.91 -6.41 -9.56
N THR A 67 -13.07 -6.42 -10.59
CA THR A 67 -13.49 -6.02 -11.94
C THR A 67 -14.39 -7.05 -12.63
N ARG A 68 -14.41 -8.31 -12.15
CA ARG A 68 -15.23 -9.38 -12.75
C ARG A 68 -16.66 -9.42 -12.22
N CYS A 69 -16.88 -9.19 -10.92
CA CYS A 69 -18.20 -9.28 -10.30
C CYS A 69 -18.67 -7.98 -9.62
N GLY A 70 -17.83 -6.96 -9.53
CA GLY A 70 -18.19 -5.65 -8.96
C GLY A 70 -18.28 -5.62 -7.44
N VAL A 71 -17.95 -6.73 -6.74
CA VAL A 71 -17.92 -6.73 -5.27
C VAL A 71 -16.84 -5.78 -4.78
N ARG A 72 -17.14 -5.01 -3.73
CA ARG A 72 -16.20 -4.12 -3.05
C ARG A 72 -15.83 -4.71 -1.71
N ILE A 73 -14.56 -4.57 -1.32
CA ILE A 73 -14.00 -5.25 -0.17
C ILE A 73 -13.19 -4.26 0.66
N GLU A 74 -13.49 -4.19 1.95
CA GLU A 74 -12.67 -3.50 2.94
C GLU A 74 -11.73 -4.49 3.62
N SER A 75 -10.44 -4.18 3.68
CA SER A 75 -9.44 -4.97 4.38
C SER A 75 -9.23 -4.45 5.81
N ARG A 76 -9.35 -5.34 6.78
CA ARG A 76 -9.15 -5.04 8.20
C ARG A 76 -8.10 -5.97 8.80
N ALA A 77 -6.84 -5.72 8.44
CA ALA A 77 -5.71 -6.44 8.99
C ALA A 77 -5.62 -6.32 10.50
N LYS A 78 -5.30 -7.45 11.15
CA LYS A 78 -5.11 -7.55 12.60
C LYS A 78 -3.85 -8.30 12.93
N THR A 79 -3.20 -7.93 14.03
CA THR A 79 -2.15 -8.75 14.64
C THR A 79 -2.69 -9.69 15.71
N ASN A 80 -3.94 -9.50 16.13
CA ASN A 80 -4.64 -10.39 17.05
C ASN A 80 -5.90 -10.91 16.38
N PRO A 81 -6.25 -12.19 16.51
CA PRO A 81 -7.47 -12.76 15.93
C PRO A 81 -8.71 -12.21 16.65
N ASP A 82 -9.22 -11.07 16.19
CA ASP A 82 -10.46 -10.46 16.67
C ASP A 82 -11.30 -9.82 15.55
N LEU A 83 -12.62 -9.84 15.71
CA LEU A 83 -13.54 -9.11 14.83
C LEU A 83 -13.77 -7.72 15.39
N SER A 84 -12.83 -6.81 15.14
CA SER A 84 -12.90 -5.42 15.60
C SER A 84 -12.74 -4.39 14.48
N MET A 85 -13.35 -3.22 14.61
CA MET A 85 -13.15 -2.09 13.69
C MET A 85 -13.17 -0.75 14.44
N SER A 86 -12.48 0.24 13.89
CA SER A 86 -12.58 1.62 14.38
C SER A 86 -13.94 2.22 14.03
N HIS A 87 -14.52 2.93 14.98
CA HIS A 87 -15.85 3.53 14.92
C HIS A 87 -15.86 4.85 15.68
N SER A 88 -16.57 5.85 15.17
CA SER A 88 -16.95 7.02 15.96
C SER A 88 -18.46 7.03 16.19
N PRO A 89 -18.93 7.20 17.44
CA PRO A 89 -20.35 7.41 17.72
C PRO A 89 -20.81 8.84 17.42
N SER A 90 -19.88 9.80 17.35
CA SER A 90 -20.17 11.23 17.18
C SER A 90 -19.85 11.78 15.79
N ASP A 91 -19.13 11.02 14.97
CA ASP A 91 -18.75 11.40 13.61
C ASP A 91 -19.22 10.30 12.64
N VAL A 92 -20.27 10.61 11.89
CA VAL A 92 -20.92 9.68 10.95
C VAL A 92 -19.92 9.21 9.88
N GLU A 93 -19.01 10.07 9.43
CA GLU A 93 -18.01 9.73 8.41
C GLU A 93 -16.97 8.73 8.93
N ARG A 94 -16.83 8.65 10.26
CA ARG A 94 -15.97 7.68 10.96
C ARG A 94 -16.74 6.47 11.48
N ALA A 95 -18.02 6.31 11.14
CA ALA A 95 -18.73 5.07 11.42
C ALA A 95 -18.04 3.88 10.72
N TRP A 96 -18.02 2.70 11.35
CA TRP A 96 -17.25 1.55 10.85
C TRP A 96 -17.70 1.09 9.45
N HIS A 97 -18.97 1.32 9.12
CA HIS A 97 -19.61 0.97 7.85
C HIS A 97 -19.79 2.16 6.90
N TYR A 98 -19.27 3.35 7.26
CA TYR A 98 -19.43 4.53 6.42
C TYR A 98 -18.82 4.28 5.03
N GLY A 99 -19.57 4.63 3.99
CA GLY A 99 -19.20 4.41 2.59
C GLY A 99 -19.36 2.98 2.08
N MET A 100 -19.80 2.03 2.92
CA MET A 100 -20.06 0.65 2.53
C MET A 100 -21.56 0.33 2.47
N ILE A 101 -21.96 -0.52 1.53
CA ILE A 101 -23.31 -1.04 1.37
C ILE A 101 -23.39 -2.49 1.83
N ASP A 102 -24.61 -2.98 2.02
CA ASP A 102 -24.88 -4.31 2.59
C ASP A 102 -24.23 -5.48 1.84
N SER A 103 -24.06 -5.36 0.52
CA SER A 103 -23.40 -6.38 -0.32
C SER A 103 -21.88 -6.33 -0.30
N ASP A 104 -21.27 -5.29 0.27
CA ASP A 104 -19.81 -5.20 0.36
C ASP A 104 -19.28 -6.21 1.37
N TRP A 105 -18.01 -6.59 1.19
CA TRP A 105 -17.33 -7.55 2.05
C TRP A 105 -16.34 -6.86 2.97
N VAL A 106 -16.18 -7.37 4.18
CA VAL A 106 -15.12 -7.00 5.11
C VAL A 106 -14.24 -8.23 5.32
N ALA A 107 -12.97 -8.10 4.98
CA ALA A 107 -11.98 -9.15 5.11
C ALA A 107 -11.10 -8.93 6.35
N PHE A 108 -10.85 -9.99 7.11
CA PHE A 108 -10.00 -9.94 8.31
C PHE A 108 -8.78 -10.85 8.13
N PRO A 109 -7.72 -10.40 7.43
CA PRO A 109 -6.45 -11.10 7.43
C PRO A 109 -5.77 -10.93 8.79
N ILE A 110 -5.28 -12.03 9.35
CA ILE A 110 -4.45 -12.02 10.56
C ILE A 110 -2.99 -12.02 10.13
N LEU A 111 -2.20 -11.11 10.69
CA LEU A 111 -0.80 -10.92 10.36
C LEU A 111 0.08 -11.12 11.58
N SER A 112 1.15 -11.90 11.44
CA SER A 112 2.27 -11.89 12.39
C SER A 112 3.39 -11.00 11.85
N ALA A 113 4.26 -10.55 12.76
CA ALA A 113 5.40 -9.71 12.43
C ALA A 113 6.65 -10.27 13.14
N GLU A 114 7.66 -10.62 12.36
CA GLU A 114 9.00 -10.90 12.85
C GLU A 114 9.81 -9.60 12.79
N GLU A 115 10.25 -9.10 13.95
CA GLU A 115 10.99 -7.85 14.07
C GLU A 115 12.45 -8.13 14.43
N ALA A 116 13.36 -7.79 13.52
CA ALA A 116 14.79 -7.79 13.78
C ALA A 116 15.24 -6.36 14.08
N VAL A 117 15.88 -6.18 15.24
CA VAL A 117 16.38 -4.88 15.71
C VAL A 117 17.89 -4.95 15.84
N TRP A 118 18.58 -4.07 15.13
CA TRP A 118 19.98 -3.78 15.35
C TRP A 118 20.08 -2.40 15.99
N SER A 119 20.80 -2.27 17.10
CA SER A 119 21.05 -0.98 17.72
C SER A 119 22.47 -0.89 18.26
N SER A 120 23.07 0.29 18.12
CA SER A 120 24.40 0.60 18.63
C SER A 120 24.43 2.03 19.14
N GLY A 121 25.11 2.28 20.26
CA GLY A 121 25.20 3.62 20.83
C GLY A 121 26.43 3.82 21.69
N GLY A 122 26.80 5.07 21.88
CA GLY A 122 27.95 5.48 22.68
C GLY A 122 27.80 6.91 23.19
N LEU A 123 28.50 7.22 24.28
CA LEU A 123 28.57 8.55 24.88
C LEU A 123 30.00 9.05 24.82
N ASP A 124 30.22 10.12 24.06
CA ASP A 124 31.44 10.90 24.07
C ASP A 124 31.36 11.89 25.24
N LEU A 125 32.02 11.52 26.35
CA LEU A 125 32.04 12.30 27.59
C LEU A 125 32.82 13.61 27.44
N ASP A 126 33.84 13.64 26.58
CA ASP A 126 34.69 14.82 26.38
C ASP A 126 33.97 15.91 25.59
N ARG A 127 33.02 15.52 24.74
CA ARG A 127 32.21 16.45 23.92
C ARG A 127 30.76 16.56 24.38
N GLU A 128 30.38 15.87 25.44
CA GLU A 128 28.99 15.76 25.92
C GLU A 128 28.00 15.33 24.82
N ARG A 129 28.42 14.40 23.94
CA ARG A 129 27.60 13.94 22.80
C ARG A 129 27.28 12.46 22.89
N SER A 130 26.02 12.10 22.76
CA SER A 130 25.61 10.72 22.55
C SER A 130 25.32 10.43 21.07
N LEU A 131 25.68 9.24 20.62
CA LEU A 131 25.26 8.68 19.33
C LEU A 131 24.38 7.47 19.60
N TRP A 132 23.22 7.39 18.96
CA TRP A 132 22.35 6.23 18.96
C TRP A 132 21.97 5.88 17.53
N ARG A 133 22.06 4.59 17.18
CA ARG A 133 21.66 4.06 15.89
C ARG A 133 20.72 2.90 16.09
N GLU A 134 19.73 2.82 15.22
CA GLU A 134 18.77 1.73 15.24
C GLU A 134 18.29 1.44 13.82
N ARG A 135 18.31 0.15 13.46
CA ARG A 135 17.68 -0.38 12.25
C ARG A 135 16.64 -1.40 12.68
N ARG A 136 15.40 -1.22 12.21
CA ARG A 136 14.33 -2.19 12.40
C ARG A 136 13.91 -2.75 11.05
N PHE A 137 13.97 -4.07 10.93
CA PHE A 137 13.37 -4.79 9.82
C PHE A 137 12.15 -5.53 10.34
N THR A 138 11.05 -5.45 9.59
CA THR A 138 9.81 -6.16 9.94
C THR A 138 9.40 -7.02 8.77
N THR A 139 9.45 -8.33 8.96
CA THR A 139 8.90 -9.31 8.01
C THR A 139 7.48 -9.63 8.45
N TRP A 140 6.52 -9.47 7.54
CA TRP A 140 5.11 -9.73 7.82
C TRP A 140 4.68 -11.05 7.19
N HIS A 141 3.93 -11.86 7.94
CA HIS A 141 3.35 -13.10 7.46
C HIS A 141 1.83 -13.07 7.59
N VAL A 142 1.15 -13.66 6.62
CA VAL A 142 -0.31 -13.86 6.68
C VAL A 142 -0.56 -15.19 7.36
N GLU A 143 -1.34 -15.16 8.44
CA GLU A 143 -1.59 -16.32 9.28
C GLU A 143 -2.95 -16.93 8.94
N GLY A 144 -2.93 -18.19 8.47
CA GLY A 144 -4.12 -19.02 8.29
C GLY A 144 -5.22 -18.41 7.41
N ARG A 145 -6.48 -18.62 7.83
CA ARG A 145 -7.68 -18.28 7.06
C ARG A 145 -7.98 -16.78 7.07
N ILE A 146 -8.18 -16.20 5.88
CA ILE A 146 -8.81 -14.87 5.74
C ILE A 146 -10.33 -15.02 5.84
N ASN A 147 -10.92 -14.48 6.91
CA ASN A 147 -12.36 -14.54 7.13
C ASN A 147 -13.05 -13.37 6.41
N LEU A 148 -14.11 -13.68 5.66
CA LEU A 148 -14.89 -12.71 4.90
C LEU A 148 -16.30 -12.59 5.47
N PHE A 149 -16.80 -11.38 5.63
CA PHE A 149 -18.16 -11.12 6.12
C PHE A 149 -18.84 -10.13 5.19
N THR A 150 -20.15 -10.25 5.01
CA THR A 150 -20.91 -9.17 4.37
C THR A 150 -21.14 -8.05 5.37
N VAL A 151 -21.23 -6.80 4.89
CA VAL A 151 -21.65 -5.69 5.74
C VAL A 151 -23.05 -5.92 6.29
N ALA A 152 -23.96 -6.52 5.51
CA ALA A 152 -25.29 -6.92 5.97
C ALA A 152 -25.23 -7.84 7.19
N SER A 153 -24.40 -8.88 7.16
CA SER A 153 -24.28 -9.82 8.29
C SER A 153 -23.68 -9.16 9.53
N LEU A 154 -22.75 -8.21 9.36
CA LEU A 154 -22.20 -7.42 10.48
C LEU A 154 -23.23 -6.46 11.08
N LYS A 155 -24.07 -5.81 10.26
CA LYS A 155 -25.11 -4.89 10.72
C LYS A 155 -26.23 -5.57 11.50
N ARG A 156 -26.52 -6.85 11.21
CA ARG A 156 -27.55 -7.63 11.92
C ARG A 156 -27.26 -7.83 13.41
N VAL A 157 -26.00 -7.73 13.81
CA VAL A 157 -25.58 -7.88 15.21
C VAL A 157 -25.02 -6.56 15.70
N ALA A 158 -25.65 -5.98 16.72
CA ALA A 158 -25.14 -4.79 17.37
C ALA A 158 -23.77 -5.09 18.01
N PRO A 159 -22.68 -4.43 17.57
CA PRO A 159 -21.37 -4.69 18.16
C PRO A 159 -21.26 -4.13 19.57
N LYS A 160 -20.39 -4.75 20.37
CA LYS A 160 -19.98 -4.17 21.64
C LYS A 160 -19.04 -2.99 21.37
N GLN A 161 -19.40 -1.80 21.85
CA GLN A 161 -18.48 -0.66 21.87
C GLN A 161 -17.47 -0.83 23.02
N LEU A 162 -16.19 -0.68 22.70
CA LEU A 162 -15.10 -0.69 23.65
C LEU A 162 -14.80 0.74 24.12
N LYS A 163 -14.32 0.87 25.36
CA LYS A 163 -13.87 2.17 25.87
C LYS A 163 -12.68 2.68 25.04
N PRO A 164 -12.53 4.00 24.85
CA PRO A 164 -11.34 4.59 24.23
C PRO A 164 -10.06 4.11 24.92
N LYS A 165 -8.98 3.88 24.17
CA LYS A 165 -7.72 3.36 24.70
C LYS A 165 -6.87 4.41 25.43
N GLY A 166 -7.27 5.68 25.49
CA GLY A 166 -6.61 6.72 26.29
C GLY A 166 -7.12 8.12 25.98
N VAL A 167 -6.69 9.11 26.76
CA VAL A 167 -7.06 10.55 26.62
C VAL A 167 -6.39 11.21 25.40
N SER A 168 -5.40 10.55 24.79
CA SER A 168 -4.61 11.03 23.65
C SER A 168 -5.08 10.52 22.27
N GLU A 169 -5.91 9.47 22.22
CA GLU A 169 -6.59 9.05 21.01
C GLU A 169 -7.95 9.78 20.98
N GLY A 170 -8.36 10.35 19.84
CA GLY A 170 -9.55 11.21 19.75
C GLY A 170 -10.88 10.51 20.09
N SER A 171 -12.01 11.03 19.59
CA SER A 171 -13.35 10.45 19.82
C SER A 171 -13.57 9.05 19.22
N GLU A 172 -12.54 8.41 18.65
CA GLU A 172 -12.62 7.09 18.04
C GLU A 172 -12.62 5.98 19.09
N VAL A 173 -13.63 5.12 19.03
CA VAL A 173 -13.74 3.89 19.79
C VAL A 173 -13.53 2.68 18.88
N GLN A 174 -13.41 1.50 19.48
CA GLN A 174 -13.47 0.24 18.74
C GLN A 174 -14.82 -0.42 18.94
N VAL A 175 -15.40 -0.94 17.85
CA VAL A 175 -16.53 -1.88 17.90
C VAL A 175 -16.00 -3.30 17.75
N ARG A 176 -16.60 -4.26 18.47
CA ARG A 176 -16.21 -5.67 18.44
C ARG A 176 -17.42 -6.59 18.39
N TRP A 177 -17.32 -7.63 17.58
CA TRP A 177 -18.24 -8.77 17.55
C TRP A 177 -17.60 -10.01 18.20
N LYS A 178 -18.42 -10.88 18.80
CA LYS A 178 -17.94 -12.15 19.36
C LYS A 178 -17.67 -13.14 18.23
N ALA A 179 -16.45 -13.67 18.22
CA ALA A 179 -16.03 -14.72 17.30
C ALA A 179 -14.99 -15.62 17.99
N ARG A 180 -15.04 -16.90 17.65
CA ARG A 180 -14.12 -17.94 18.11
C ARG A 180 -13.22 -18.30 16.94
N PHE A 181 -12.01 -17.75 16.96
CA PHE A 181 -10.96 -18.07 15.99
C PHE A 181 -10.28 -19.36 16.40
N ALA A 182 -10.08 -20.27 15.46
CA ALA A 182 -9.29 -21.48 15.67
C ALA A 182 -7.82 -21.11 15.97
N PRO A 183 -7.20 -21.70 17.00
CA PRO A 183 -5.80 -21.43 17.33
C PRO A 183 -4.81 -22.13 16.38
N SER A 184 -5.22 -23.23 15.75
CA SER A 184 -4.46 -24.05 14.79
C SER A 184 -5.44 -24.82 13.90
N SER A 185 -4.93 -25.64 12.98
CA SER A 185 -5.73 -26.57 12.19
C SER A 185 -6.33 -27.68 13.07
N GLY A 186 -7.47 -28.21 12.65
CA GLY A 186 -8.13 -29.28 13.38
C GLY A 186 -9.47 -29.70 12.79
N LYS A 187 -10.27 -30.40 13.59
CA LYS A 187 -11.60 -30.87 13.21
C LYS A 187 -12.62 -30.71 14.33
N VAL A 188 -13.88 -30.46 13.96
CA VAL A 188 -14.99 -30.49 14.92
C VAL A 188 -15.35 -31.93 15.23
N VAL A 189 -15.39 -32.28 16.51
CA VAL A 189 -15.72 -33.64 16.97
C VAL A 189 -17.21 -33.76 17.24
N ALA A 190 -17.79 -32.79 17.93
CA ALA A 190 -19.21 -32.79 18.29
C ALA A 190 -19.71 -31.38 18.60
N VAL A 191 -21.01 -31.17 18.39
CA VAL A 191 -21.76 -30.02 18.88
C VAL A 191 -22.81 -30.56 19.84
N GLU A 192 -22.68 -30.23 21.13
CA GLU A 192 -23.57 -30.69 22.19
C GLU A 192 -24.54 -29.56 22.57
N ASP A 193 -25.83 -29.87 22.57
CA ASP A 193 -26.91 -28.98 23.00
C ASP A 193 -27.77 -29.72 24.03
N GLY A 194 -28.11 -29.09 25.16
CA GLY A 194 -29.08 -29.65 26.11
C GLY A 194 -28.88 -29.30 27.60
N PRO A 195 -29.87 -29.68 28.45
CA PRO A 195 -29.97 -29.30 29.87
C PRO A 195 -28.91 -29.92 30.80
N ARG A 196 -28.03 -30.79 30.29
CA ARG A 196 -26.92 -31.40 31.06
C ARG A 196 -25.73 -30.43 31.25
N LEU A 197 -25.79 -29.26 30.65
CA LEU A 197 -24.80 -28.19 30.78
C LEU A 197 -25.29 -27.20 31.84
N LYS A 198 -24.37 -26.68 32.67
CA LYS A 198 -24.68 -25.89 33.89
C LYS A 198 -25.55 -24.62 33.66
N ALA A 199 -25.85 -24.26 32.41
CA ALA A 199 -26.69 -23.13 32.04
C ALA A 199 -27.73 -23.52 30.98
N VAL A 200 -28.96 -23.02 31.13
CA VAL A 200 -30.06 -23.16 30.17
C VAL A 200 -29.64 -22.57 28.82
N ASN A 201 -29.90 -23.27 27.71
CA ASN A 201 -29.55 -22.90 26.32
C ASN A 201 -28.05 -22.77 26.02
N SER A 202 -27.20 -23.56 26.68
CA SER A 202 -25.76 -23.49 26.46
C SER A 202 -25.30 -24.54 25.43
N VAL A 203 -24.80 -24.08 24.28
CA VAL A 203 -24.20 -24.96 23.24
C VAL A 203 -22.72 -25.13 23.50
N ARG A 204 -22.20 -26.36 23.42
CA ARG A 204 -20.77 -26.67 23.57
C ARG A 204 -20.22 -27.23 22.27
N LEU A 205 -19.14 -26.63 21.76
CA LEU A 205 -18.40 -27.15 20.61
C LEU A 205 -17.16 -27.90 21.11
N LYS A 206 -17.05 -29.17 20.69
CA LYS A 206 -15.88 -30.04 20.90
C LYS A 206 -15.07 -30.12 19.63
N TYR A 207 -13.76 -30.02 19.75
CA TYR A 207 -12.83 -30.06 18.62
C TYR A 207 -11.51 -30.74 19.01
N GLU A 208 -10.78 -31.20 18.00
CA GLU A 208 -9.41 -31.71 18.12
C GLU A 208 -8.51 -30.86 17.24
N LEU A 209 -7.27 -30.64 17.67
CA LEU A 209 -6.26 -29.96 16.88
C LEU A 209 -5.31 -30.99 16.28
N ASP A 210 -4.78 -30.70 15.09
CA ASP A 210 -3.92 -31.63 14.36
C ASP A 210 -2.55 -31.85 15.05
N ASP A 211 -2.09 -30.87 15.83
CA ASP A 211 -0.85 -30.93 16.63
C ASP A 211 -0.98 -31.75 17.92
N GLU A 212 -2.20 -31.95 18.42
CA GLU A 212 -2.52 -32.76 19.59
C GLU A 212 -3.64 -33.78 19.27
N PRO A 213 -3.38 -34.77 18.39
CA PRO A 213 -4.39 -35.73 17.98
C PRO A 213 -4.89 -36.55 19.18
N ASN A 214 -6.18 -36.86 19.21
CA ASN A 214 -6.89 -37.58 20.28
C ASN A 214 -7.08 -36.80 21.61
N LYS A 215 -6.71 -35.52 21.66
CA LYS A 215 -7.02 -34.66 22.81
C LYS A 215 -8.18 -33.73 22.48
N SER A 216 -9.40 -34.20 22.77
CA SER A 216 -10.62 -33.41 22.62
C SER A 216 -10.62 -32.18 23.53
N ARG A 217 -10.66 -31.00 22.92
CA ARG A 217 -10.85 -29.70 23.56
C ARG A 217 -12.30 -29.24 23.40
N TYR A 218 -12.74 -28.30 24.23
CA TYR A 218 -14.08 -27.72 24.10
C TYR A 218 -14.14 -26.28 24.61
N PHE A 219 -15.13 -25.54 24.13
CA PHE A 219 -15.55 -24.28 24.74
C PHE A 219 -17.07 -24.18 24.78
N GLN A 220 -17.55 -23.45 25.78
CA GLN A 220 -18.97 -23.13 25.92
C GLN A 220 -19.29 -21.85 25.14
N LEU A 221 -20.32 -21.92 24.29
CA LEU A 221 -20.85 -20.76 23.58
C LEU A 221 -21.79 -19.96 24.48
N ALA A 222 -21.73 -18.63 24.35
CA ALA A 222 -22.73 -17.76 24.94
C ALA A 222 -24.09 -17.92 24.24
N ALA A 223 -25.17 -17.46 24.87
CA ALA A 223 -26.54 -17.59 24.34
C ALA A 223 -26.76 -16.90 22.98
N ASP A 224 -25.90 -15.94 22.63
CA ASP A 224 -25.91 -15.21 21.36
C ASP A 224 -24.83 -15.69 20.37
N GLU A 225 -24.14 -16.80 20.67
CA GLU A 225 -23.17 -17.42 19.78
C GLU A 225 -23.70 -18.77 19.26
N ARG A 226 -23.27 -19.17 18.06
CA ARG A 226 -23.57 -20.48 17.48
C ARG A 226 -22.33 -21.07 16.79
N PRO A 227 -22.25 -22.41 16.65
CA PRO A 227 -21.21 -23.04 15.85
C PRO A 227 -21.47 -22.80 14.35
N PHE A 228 -20.39 -22.72 13.57
CA PHE A 228 -20.46 -22.54 12.11
C PHE A 228 -20.03 -23.77 11.32
N LEU A 229 -19.44 -24.74 12.02
CA LEU A 229 -18.97 -26.01 11.46
C LEU A 229 -19.72 -27.17 12.10
N ALA A 230 -20.06 -28.16 11.28
CA ALA A 230 -20.68 -29.42 11.68
C ALA A 230 -19.64 -30.43 12.17
N PRO A 231 -20.04 -31.43 12.98
CA PRO A 231 -19.17 -32.55 13.34
C PRO A 231 -18.55 -33.22 12.11
N GLY A 232 -17.24 -33.46 12.16
CA GLY A 232 -16.45 -34.02 11.05
C GLY A 232 -15.83 -32.98 10.12
N GLU A 233 -16.29 -31.72 10.12
CA GLU A 233 -15.66 -30.67 9.31
C GLU A 233 -14.30 -30.25 9.90
N THR A 234 -13.33 -30.02 9.01
CA THR A 234 -12.02 -29.51 9.35
C THR A 234 -11.98 -27.99 9.34
N PHE A 235 -11.02 -27.41 10.04
CA PHE A 235 -10.76 -25.97 10.06
C PHE A 235 -9.27 -25.67 10.01
N GLU A 236 -8.95 -24.48 9.53
CA GLU A 236 -7.59 -23.92 9.42
C GLU A 236 -7.28 -22.97 10.58
N PRO A 237 -6.00 -22.62 10.83
CA PRO A 237 -5.63 -21.62 11.82
C PRO A 237 -6.35 -20.30 11.53
N HIS A 238 -6.81 -19.63 12.58
CA HIS A 238 -7.56 -18.38 12.52
C HIS A 238 -8.87 -18.41 11.72
N GLN A 239 -9.38 -19.58 11.32
CA GLN A 239 -10.75 -19.66 10.84
C GLN A 239 -11.73 -19.36 11.97
N VAL A 240 -12.75 -18.54 11.70
CA VAL A 240 -13.85 -18.34 12.66
C VAL A 240 -14.77 -19.54 12.60
N ILE A 241 -14.78 -20.34 13.67
CA ILE A 241 -15.52 -21.62 13.74
C ILE A 241 -16.82 -21.53 14.54
N ALA A 242 -17.00 -20.46 15.31
CA ALA A 242 -18.23 -20.14 16.03
C ALA A 242 -18.30 -18.65 16.40
N GLY A 243 -19.47 -18.14 16.74
CA GLY A 243 -19.64 -16.75 17.18
C GLY A 243 -21.03 -16.19 16.89
N GLN A 244 -21.13 -14.87 16.89
CA GLN A 244 -22.38 -14.16 16.58
C GLN A 244 -22.68 -14.07 15.07
N ILE A 245 -21.63 -14.05 14.24
CA ILE A 245 -21.73 -13.80 12.80
C ILE A 245 -20.92 -14.86 12.08
N GLU A 246 -21.58 -15.60 11.20
CA GLU A 246 -20.94 -16.61 10.36
C GLU A 246 -20.19 -15.95 9.20
N PRO A 247 -18.93 -16.33 8.92
CA PRO A 247 -18.21 -15.87 7.74
C PRO A 247 -18.81 -16.47 6.47
N LEU A 248 -18.51 -15.86 5.32
CA LEU A 248 -18.83 -16.42 4.01
C LEU A 248 -18.15 -17.79 3.86
N LYS A 249 -18.94 -18.78 3.45
CA LYS A 249 -18.43 -20.11 3.05
C LYS A 249 -17.58 -19.99 1.78
N THR A 250 -16.63 -20.92 1.60
CA THR A 250 -15.72 -20.94 0.44
C THR A 250 -16.47 -20.85 -0.89
N ASP A 251 -17.54 -21.62 -1.07
CA ASP A 251 -18.33 -21.59 -2.31
C ASP A 251 -19.00 -20.25 -2.57
N ALA A 252 -19.40 -19.55 -1.50
CA ALA A 252 -20.00 -18.22 -1.58
C ALA A 252 -18.98 -17.12 -1.83
N SER A 253 -17.70 -17.34 -1.52
CA SER A 253 -16.61 -16.39 -1.77
C SER A 253 -16.01 -16.49 -3.18
N HIS A 254 -16.33 -17.53 -3.96
CA HIS A 254 -15.90 -17.64 -5.35
C HIS A 254 -16.49 -16.54 -6.25
N CYS A 255 -15.70 -16.09 -7.22
CA CYS A 255 -16.13 -15.06 -8.15
C CYS A 255 -17.22 -15.59 -9.09
N LYS A 256 -18.40 -14.95 -9.06
CA LYS A 256 -19.53 -15.29 -9.94
C LYS A 256 -19.52 -14.54 -11.28
N GLY A 257 -18.55 -13.65 -11.49
CA GLY A 257 -18.57 -12.73 -12.63
C GLY A 257 -19.79 -11.80 -12.63
N GLY A 258 -20.22 -11.36 -13.81
CA GLY A 258 -21.46 -10.60 -14.00
C GLY A 258 -21.33 -9.07 -13.88
N CYS A 259 -20.12 -8.52 -13.72
CA CYS A 259 -19.90 -7.07 -13.82
C CYS A 259 -19.81 -6.66 -15.30
N ASN A 260 -20.95 -6.64 -15.97
CA ASN A 260 -21.06 -6.16 -17.35
C ASN A 260 -21.35 -4.65 -17.40
N ILE A 261 -21.45 -4.09 -18.62
CA ILE A 261 -21.72 -2.67 -18.85
C ILE A 261 -23.02 -2.22 -18.17
N ASP A 262 -24.07 -3.04 -18.17
CA ASP A 262 -25.35 -2.72 -17.54
C ASP A 262 -25.22 -2.63 -16.02
N LYS A 263 -24.47 -3.55 -15.41
CA LYS A 263 -24.16 -3.52 -13.98
C LYS A 263 -23.37 -2.26 -13.62
N ILE A 264 -22.38 -1.88 -14.44
CA ILE A 264 -21.63 -0.64 -14.24
C ILE A 264 -22.55 0.58 -14.38
N ALA A 265 -23.45 0.60 -15.37
CA ALA A 265 -24.44 1.67 -15.53
C ALA A 265 -25.36 1.80 -14.30
N GLN A 266 -25.79 0.68 -13.71
CA GLN A 266 -26.55 0.67 -12.45
C GLN A 266 -25.73 1.26 -11.29
N MET A 267 -24.43 0.98 -11.22
CA MET A 267 -23.55 1.55 -10.21
C MET A 267 -23.39 3.06 -10.38
N LEU A 268 -23.25 3.55 -11.61
CA LEU A 268 -23.20 4.99 -11.93
C LEU A 268 -24.51 5.72 -11.56
N ALA A 269 -25.64 5.03 -11.58
CA ALA A 269 -26.95 5.56 -11.18
C ALA A 269 -27.28 5.37 -9.68
N SER A 270 -26.36 4.81 -8.89
CA SER A 270 -26.59 4.55 -7.47
C SER A 270 -26.80 5.84 -6.68
N ARG A 271 -27.65 5.80 -5.65
CA ARG A 271 -27.77 6.90 -4.67
C ARG A 271 -26.52 7.04 -3.80
N GLU A 272 -25.76 5.95 -3.65
CA GLU A 272 -24.56 5.92 -2.82
C GLU A 272 -23.34 6.42 -3.61
N ARG A 273 -22.74 7.53 -3.15
CA ARG A 273 -21.60 8.17 -3.84
C ARG A 273 -20.41 7.23 -4.02
N THR A 274 -20.11 6.38 -3.04
CA THR A 274 -19.00 5.42 -3.13
C THR A 274 -19.26 4.36 -4.19
N VAL A 275 -20.53 4.01 -4.46
CA VAL A 275 -20.90 3.07 -5.52
C VAL A 275 -20.74 3.75 -6.88
N ARG A 276 -21.11 5.03 -7.01
CA ARG A 276 -20.86 5.81 -8.22
C ARG A 276 -19.37 5.95 -8.52
N TYR A 277 -18.55 6.25 -7.51
CA TYR A 277 -17.09 6.25 -7.63
C TYR A 277 -16.57 4.91 -8.16
N THR A 278 -17.00 3.78 -7.55
CA THR A 278 -16.63 2.45 -8.03
C THR A 278 -17.12 2.22 -9.48
N GLY A 279 -18.31 2.69 -9.82
CA GLY A 279 -18.85 2.64 -11.18
C GLY A 279 -17.96 3.36 -12.19
N CYS A 280 -17.50 4.58 -11.88
CA CYS A 280 -16.57 5.33 -12.73
C CYS A 280 -15.24 4.58 -12.91
N LYS A 281 -14.67 4.06 -11.82
CA LYS A 281 -13.41 3.30 -11.86
C LYS A 281 -13.54 2.02 -12.68
N LEU A 282 -14.60 1.25 -12.47
CA LEU A 282 -14.88 0.03 -13.24
C LEU A 282 -15.15 0.33 -14.70
N ALA A 283 -15.89 1.40 -15.02
CA ALA A 283 -16.11 1.84 -16.40
C ALA A 283 -14.78 2.16 -17.10
N ARG A 284 -13.83 2.77 -16.38
CA ARG A 284 -12.51 3.18 -16.91
C ARG A 284 -11.65 1.96 -17.20
N LEU A 285 -11.54 1.07 -16.21
CA LEU A 285 -10.79 -0.18 -16.35
C LEU A 285 -11.38 -1.10 -17.42
N ALA A 286 -12.71 -1.12 -17.57
CA ALA A 286 -13.39 -1.88 -18.62
C ALA A 286 -13.38 -1.19 -20.00
N LYS A 287 -12.81 0.03 -20.12
CA LYS A 287 -12.83 0.84 -21.35
C LYS A 287 -14.23 1.00 -21.94
N ALA A 288 -15.21 1.20 -21.07
CA ALA A 288 -16.64 1.10 -21.37
C ALA A 288 -17.18 2.30 -22.17
N ARG A 289 -16.79 2.47 -23.45
CA ARG A 289 -17.15 3.64 -24.29
C ARG A 289 -18.65 3.93 -24.38
N ARG A 290 -19.52 2.92 -24.22
CA ARG A 290 -20.98 3.12 -24.21
C ARG A 290 -21.48 3.98 -23.04
N LEU A 291 -20.67 4.13 -21.99
CA LEU A 291 -21.02 4.89 -20.79
C LEU A 291 -20.53 6.33 -20.81
N VAL A 292 -19.91 6.80 -21.90
CA VAL A 292 -19.29 8.15 -21.96
C VAL A 292 -20.27 9.25 -21.57
N ASN A 293 -21.48 9.26 -22.12
CA ASN A 293 -22.47 10.30 -21.80
C ASN A 293 -22.86 10.27 -20.31
N LYS A 294 -23.08 9.08 -19.76
CA LYS A 294 -23.47 8.92 -18.34
C LYS A 294 -22.34 9.34 -17.39
N VAL A 295 -21.10 9.01 -17.71
CA VAL A 295 -19.94 9.43 -16.91
C VAL A 295 -19.67 10.93 -17.08
N ARG A 296 -19.93 11.49 -18.26
CA ARG A 296 -19.83 12.94 -18.51
C ARG A 296 -20.81 13.73 -17.66
N GLU A 297 -22.07 13.28 -17.56
CA GLU A 297 -23.05 13.86 -16.64
C GLU A 297 -22.50 13.93 -15.21
N LEU A 298 -21.93 12.84 -14.68
CA LEU A 298 -21.34 12.82 -13.34
C LEU A 298 -20.12 13.73 -13.22
N ALA A 299 -19.28 13.82 -14.25
CA ALA A 299 -18.08 14.66 -14.23
C ALA A 299 -18.39 16.17 -14.20
N GLU A 300 -19.53 16.56 -14.77
CA GLU A 300 -19.97 17.94 -14.98
C GLU A 300 -21.06 18.39 -13.98
N ASP A 301 -21.60 17.47 -13.18
CA ASP A 301 -22.56 17.77 -12.12
C ASP A 301 -21.91 18.59 -10.98
N GLY A 302 -22.40 19.81 -10.77
CA GLY A 302 -21.93 20.71 -9.71
C GLY A 302 -22.18 20.19 -8.29
N GLU A 303 -23.24 19.40 -8.12
CA GLU A 303 -23.69 18.85 -6.83
C GLU A 303 -23.10 17.46 -6.52
N GLU A 304 -22.42 16.85 -7.49
CA GLU A 304 -21.75 15.57 -7.30
C GLU A 304 -20.49 15.71 -6.42
N ASP A 305 -20.21 14.65 -5.66
CA ASP A 305 -19.05 14.54 -4.80
C ASP A 305 -17.75 14.74 -5.60
N PRO A 306 -16.84 15.65 -5.17
CA PRO A 306 -15.63 15.97 -5.91
C PRO A 306 -14.78 14.75 -6.31
N TYR A 307 -14.75 13.71 -5.48
CA TYR A 307 -13.97 12.50 -5.77
C TYR A 307 -14.63 11.64 -6.85
N VAL A 308 -15.97 11.57 -6.88
CA VAL A 308 -16.71 10.90 -7.97
C VAL A 308 -16.47 11.64 -9.28
N ARG A 309 -16.54 12.97 -9.27
CA ARG A 309 -16.23 13.79 -10.45
C ARG A 309 -14.81 13.58 -10.93
N MET A 310 -13.85 13.45 -10.02
CA MET A 310 -12.45 13.25 -10.36
C MET A 310 -12.20 11.89 -11.02
N GLU A 311 -12.79 10.81 -10.50
CA GLU A 311 -12.74 9.50 -11.16
C GLU A 311 -13.47 9.52 -12.51
N ALA A 312 -14.60 10.22 -12.62
CA ALA A 312 -15.33 10.39 -13.87
C ALA A 312 -14.49 11.15 -14.91
N LYS A 313 -13.79 12.21 -14.51
CA LYS A 313 -12.84 12.95 -15.37
C LYS A 313 -11.69 12.06 -15.83
N SER A 314 -11.12 11.24 -14.93
CA SER A 314 -10.10 10.24 -15.28
C SER A 314 -10.61 9.27 -16.37
N TYR A 315 -11.84 8.79 -16.21
CA TYR A 315 -12.51 7.96 -17.22
C TYR A 315 -12.61 8.69 -18.57
N LEU A 316 -13.04 9.95 -18.59
CA LEU A 316 -13.21 10.71 -19.83
C LEU A 316 -11.87 10.88 -20.56
N CYS A 317 -10.79 11.19 -19.85
CA CYS A 317 -9.46 11.28 -20.45
C CYS A 317 -9.03 9.94 -21.06
N GLU A 318 -9.15 8.85 -20.32
CA GLU A 318 -8.60 7.54 -20.70
C GLU A 318 -9.48 6.77 -21.72
N VAL A 319 -10.79 7.06 -21.77
CA VAL A 319 -11.77 6.31 -22.57
C VAL A 319 -12.40 7.14 -23.68
N ALA A 320 -12.74 8.41 -23.41
CA ALA A 320 -13.33 9.33 -24.37
C ALA A 320 -12.29 10.15 -25.15
N GLY A 321 -11.04 10.21 -24.66
CA GLY A 321 -9.96 10.98 -25.27
C GLY A 321 -10.03 12.48 -24.95
N ASP A 322 -10.76 12.86 -23.90
CA ASP A 322 -10.77 14.23 -23.40
C ASP A 322 -9.35 14.65 -22.95
N SER A 323 -9.00 15.93 -23.12
CA SER A 323 -7.73 16.45 -22.63
C SER A 323 -7.68 16.43 -21.10
N ALA A 324 -6.60 15.87 -20.54
CA ALA A 324 -6.35 15.95 -19.11
C ALA A 324 -6.18 17.41 -18.65
N ASP A 325 -5.69 18.27 -19.53
CA ASP A 325 -5.54 19.70 -19.26
C ASP A 325 -6.89 20.36 -18.97
N ASP A 326 -7.85 20.19 -19.87
CA ASP A 326 -9.20 20.75 -19.75
C ASP A 326 -9.91 20.24 -18.50
N ARG A 327 -9.65 18.98 -18.12
CA ARG A 327 -10.36 18.33 -17.01
C ARG A 327 -9.74 18.58 -15.64
N PHE A 328 -8.41 18.71 -15.55
CA PHE A 328 -7.68 18.72 -14.28
C PHE A 328 -6.85 19.98 -14.01
N ARG A 329 -6.48 20.81 -15.00
CA ARG A 329 -5.57 21.95 -14.79
C ARG A 329 -6.01 22.84 -13.64
N ALA A 330 -7.27 23.29 -13.66
CA ALA A 330 -7.82 24.17 -12.64
C ALA A 330 -7.80 23.52 -11.23
N ILE A 331 -8.06 22.21 -11.13
CA ILE A 331 -8.02 21.52 -9.82
C ILE A 331 -6.58 21.38 -9.34
N LEU A 332 -5.65 21.03 -10.24
CA LEU A 332 -4.26 20.76 -9.89
C LEU A 332 -3.50 22.04 -9.49
N LEU A 333 -3.73 23.14 -10.21
CA LEU A 333 -2.98 24.38 -10.06
C LEU A 333 -3.68 25.39 -9.14
N ASP A 334 -5.01 25.48 -9.21
CA ASP A 334 -5.74 26.66 -8.71
C ASP A 334 -6.72 26.34 -7.57
N ASP A 335 -6.96 25.06 -7.24
CA ASP A 335 -7.89 24.70 -6.16
C ASP A 335 -7.38 25.18 -4.79
N ALA A 336 -8.26 25.81 -4.03
CA ALA A 336 -7.92 26.35 -2.71
C ALA A 336 -7.68 25.24 -1.66
N ASP A 337 -8.23 24.04 -1.85
CA ASP A 337 -7.96 22.89 -0.99
C ASP A 337 -6.76 22.10 -1.54
N GLU A 338 -5.62 22.19 -0.86
CA GLU A 338 -4.40 21.41 -1.16
C GLU A 338 -4.68 19.90 -1.27
N GLN A 339 -5.69 19.40 -0.56
CA GLN A 339 -6.13 18.02 -0.67
C GLN A 339 -6.71 17.68 -2.04
N MET A 340 -7.45 18.59 -2.66
CA MET A 340 -8.01 18.39 -4.00
C MET A 340 -6.91 18.46 -5.06
N ARG A 341 -5.92 19.36 -4.88
CA ARG A 341 -4.73 19.41 -5.73
C ARG A 341 -3.94 18.10 -5.69
N LEU A 342 -3.72 17.57 -4.48
CA LEU A 342 -3.07 16.28 -4.28
C LEU A 342 -3.86 15.14 -4.94
N GLU A 343 -5.17 15.07 -4.71
CA GLU A 343 -6.02 14.03 -5.30
C GLU A 343 -6.03 14.10 -6.84
N ALA A 344 -5.97 15.31 -7.42
CA ALA A 344 -5.83 15.49 -8.86
C ALA A 344 -4.52 14.89 -9.38
N ALA A 345 -3.39 15.18 -8.72
CA ALA A 345 -2.09 14.59 -9.08
C ALA A 345 -2.13 13.05 -8.99
N VAL A 346 -2.72 12.51 -7.92
CA VAL A 346 -2.84 11.06 -7.72
C VAL A 346 -3.78 10.42 -8.75
N THR A 347 -4.86 11.09 -9.13
CA THR A 347 -5.78 10.62 -10.17
C THR A 347 -5.10 10.62 -11.56
N LEU A 348 -4.31 11.65 -11.87
CA LEU A 348 -3.55 11.74 -13.12
C LEU A 348 -2.46 10.66 -13.20
N ALA A 349 -1.91 10.20 -12.07
CA ALA A 349 -0.98 9.07 -12.01
C ALA A 349 -1.62 7.76 -12.51
N GLU A 350 -2.92 7.56 -12.27
CA GLU A 350 -3.68 6.39 -12.75
C GLU A 350 -4.24 6.56 -14.16
N THR A 351 -4.43 7.80 -14.65
CA THR A 351 -5.06 8.09 -15.95
C THR A 351 -4.13 7.81 -17.13
N ARG A 352 -2.81 7.97 -16.96
CA ARG A 352 -1.74 7.51 -17.89
C ARG A 352 -1.92 7.88 -19.37
N THR A 353 -2.47 9.05 -19.65
CA THR A 353 -2.50 9.66 -21.00
C THR A 353 -1.29 10.59 -21.20
N PRO A 354 -0.87 10.85 -22.45
CA PRO A 354 0.17 11.85 -22.73
C PRO A 354 -0.14 13.22 -22.14
N ALA A 355 -1.38 13.71 -22.28
CA ALA A 355 -1.80 14.98 -21.69
C ALA A 355 -1.70 14.99 -20.16
N SER A 356 -2.03 13.88 -19.49
CA SER A 356 -1.86 13.79 -18.03
C SER A 356 -0.38 13.76 -17.62
N PHE A 357 0.48 13.16 -18.44
CA PHE A 357 1.92 13.15 -18.20
C PHE A 357 2.49 14.57 -18.29
N ASP A 358 2.15 15.30 -19.36
CA ASP A 358 2.63 16.67 -19.58
C ASP A 358 2.18 17.63 -18.47
N LEU A 359 0.94 17.51 -18.01
CA LEU A 359 0.42 18.32 -16.92
C LEU A 359 1.17 18.06 -15.61
N LEU A 360 1.42 16.78 -15.27
CA LEU A 360 2.20 16.40 -14.08
C LEU A 360 3.66 16.87 -14.18
N ARG A 361 4.29 16.70 -15.35
CA ARG A 361 5.66 17.19 -15.62
C ARG A 361 5.75 18.70 -15.42
N THR A 362 4.78 19.45 -15.95
CA THR A 362 4.73 20.91 -15.81
C THR A 362 4.75 21.34 -14.35
N VAL A 363 3.96 20.67 -13.50
CA VAL A 363 3.90 20.97 -12.06
C VAL A 363 5.19 20.59 -11.33
N LEU A 364 5.81 19.46 -11.69
CA LEU A 364 7.09 19.05 -11.12
C LEU A 364 8.21 20.06 -11.41
N GLU A 365 8.28 20.52 -12.67
CA GLU A 365 9.33 21.42 -13.17
C GLU A 365 9.10 22.89 -12.75
N ASP A 366 7.89 23.26 -12.32
CA ASP A 366 7.55 24.59 -11.82
C ASP A 366 7.98 24.77 -10.35
N VAL A 367 9.10 25.48 -10.15
CA VAL A 367 9.67 25.77 -8.82
C VAL A 367 8.79 26.68 -7.95
N THR A 368 7.76 27.33 -8.52
CA THR A 368 6.82 28.14 -7.76
C THR A 368 5.71 27.32 -7.10
N GLN A 369 5.54 26.06 -7.52
CA GLN A 369 4.53 25.17 -6.95
C GLN A 369 4.92 24.70 -5.55
N PRO A 370 3.93 24.45 -4.66
CA PRO A 370 4.20 23.92 -3.34
C PRO A 370 4.98 22.59 -3.38
N LEU A 371 5.95 22.43 -2.49
CA LEU A 371 6.83 21.27 -2.44
C LEU A 371 6.06 19.94 -2.35
N PHE A 372 4.97 19.89 -1.57
CA PHE A 372 4.15 18.68 -1.44
C PHE A 372 3.57 18.24 -2.80
N LEU A 373 3.16 19.20 -3.63
CA LEU A 373 2.53 18.94 -4.91
C LEU A 373 3.57 18.55 -5.96
N ARG A 374 4.72 19.22 -5.96
CA ARG A 374 5.87 18.86 -6.80
C ARG A 374 6.34 17.43 -6.51
N SER A 375 6.44 17.06 -5.22
CA SER A 375 6.73 15.69 -4.79
C SER A 375 5.64 14.70 -5.24
N ALA A 376 4.36 15.05 -5.09
CA ALA A 376 3.28 14.22 -5.61
C ALA A 376 3.35 14.02 -7.13
N CYS A 377 3.76 15.05 -7.88
CA CYS A 377 3.92 14.97 -9.33
C CYS A 377 5.17 14.17 -9.74
N ALA A 378 6.29 14.25 -9.01
CA ALA A 378 7.44 13.37 -9.24
C ALA A 378 7.05 11.89 -9.11
N TRP A 379 6.34 11.55 -8.02
CA TRP A 379 5.79 10.21 -7.84
C TRP A 379 4.86 9.81 -9.00
N ALA A 380 3.90 10.69 -9.32
CA ALA A 380 2.89 10.44 -10.34
C ALA A 380 3.50 10.26 -11.73
N VAL A 381 4.52 11.05 -12.11
CA VAL A 381 5.31 10.88 -13.34
C VAL A 381 5.90 9.47 -13.40
N GLY A 382 6.50 8.98 -12.30
CA GLY A 382 6.99 7.59 -12.22
C GLY A 382 5.90 6.54 -12.44
N CYS A 383 4.67 6.78 -11.98
CA CYS A 383 3.56 5.85 -12.16
C CYS A 383 3.13 5.67 -13.63
N HIS A 384 3.55 6.52 -14.57
CA HIS A 384 3.28 6.35 -15.99
C HIS A 384 4.08 5.22 -16.63
N GLY A 385 5.22 4.83 -16.04
CA GLY A 385 5.93 3.64 -16.50
C GLY A 385 6.69 3.80 -17.82
N THR A 386 6.96 5.03 -18.28
CA THR A 386 7.57 5.29 -19.59
C THR A 386 9.05 5.66 -19.50
N ARG A 387 9.79 5.50 -20.60
CA ARG A 387 11.17 6.00 -20.71
C ARG A 387 11.22 7.53 -20.53
N GLU A 388 10.23 8.24 -21.08
CA GLU A 388 10.13 9.68 -20.93
C GLU A 388 9.94 10.11 -19.46
N ALA A 389 9.15 9.36 -18.69
CA ALA A 389 9.06 9.56 -17.24
C ALA A 389 10.42 9.40 -16.56
N ALA A 390 11.18 8.38 -16.92
CA ALA A 390 12.54 8.21 -16.40
C ALA A 390 13.46 9.39 -16.78
N GLU A 391 13.37 9.92 -17.99
CA GLU A 391 14.15 11.09 -18.40
C GLU A 391 13.81 12.35 -17.58
N VAL A 392 12.52 12.60 -17.32
CA VAL A 392 12.08 13.70 -16.44
C VAL A 392 12.62 13.51 -15.03
N LEU A 393 12.51 12.31 -14.47
CA LEU A 393 12.94 12.02 -13.10
C LEU A 393 14.47 12.09 -12.95
N VAL A 394 15.24 11.68 -13.96
CA VAL A 394 16.70 11.84 -13.96
C VAL A 394 17.08 13.32 -13.92
N ARG A 395 16.37 14.19 -14.65
CA ARG A 395 16.59 15.65 -14.55
C ARG A 395 16.21 16.19 -13.17
N ALA A 396 15.18 15.65 -12.53
CA ALA A 396 14.75 16.05 -11.19
C ALA A 396 15.82 15.83 -10.10
N PHE A 397 16.86 15.03 -10.34
CA PHE A 397 18.02 14.97 -9.44
C PHE A 397 18.81 16.28 -9.34
N ALA A 398 18.67 17.20 -10.30
CA ALA A 398 19.25 18.53 -10.22
C ALA A 398 18.43 19.50 -9.35
N ASP A 399 17.28 19.07 -8.82
CA ASP A 399 16.44 19.94 -8.00
C ASP A 399 17.15 20.34 -6.70
N VAL A 400 16.93 21.59 -6.28
CA VAL A 400 17.49 22.12 -5.04
C VAL A 400 16.88 21.45 -3.81
N ALA A 401 15.59 21.06 -3.88
CA ALA A 401 14.87 20.42 -2.79
C ALA A 401 15.22 18.92 -2.70
N PRO A 402 15.82 18.46 -1.58
CA PRO A 402 16.12 17.06 -1.34
C PRO A 402 14.93 16.12 -1.52
N GLU A 403 13.73 16.55 -1.12
CA GLU A 403 12.50 15.76 -1.18
C GLU A 403 12.12 15.40 -2.62
N ILE A 404 12.41 16.27 -3.59
CA ILE A 404 12.19 15.99 -5.02
C ILE A 404 13.20 14.97 -5.52
N ARG A 405 14.47 15.08 -5.11
CA ARG A 405 15.52 14.12 -5.49
C ARG A 405 15.24 12.73 -4.92
N GLU A 406 14.82 12.66 -3.66
CA GLU A 406 14.43 11.41 -3.00
C GLU A 406 13.22 10.77 -3.69
N GLU A 407 12.22 11.59 -4.07
CA GLU A 407 11.05 11.08 -4.77
C GLU A 407 11.40 10.58 -6.18
N ALA A 408 12.24 11.31 -6.92
CA ALA A 408 12.74 10.88 -8.21
C ALA A 408 13.48 9.54 -8.13
N LEU A 409 14.33 9.38 -7.10
CA LEU A 409 15.03 8.13 -6.83
C LEU A 409 14.06 6.97 -6.60
N VAL A 410 13.06 7.16 -5.72
CA VAL A 410 12.06 6.13 -5.42
C VAL A 410 11.24 5.79 -6.67
N ALA A 411 10.83 6.78 -7.44
CA ALA A 411 10.07 6.59 -8.68
C ALA A 411 10.89 5.81 -9.73
N LEU A 412 12.15 6.20 -9.97
CA LEU A 412 13.04 5.50 -10.90
C LEU A 412 13.37 4.08 -10.46
N HIS A 413 13.55 3.83 -9.16
CA HIS A 413 13.73 2.49 -8.63
C HIS A 413 12.53 1.58 -8.97
N HIS A 414 11.31 2.09 -8.83
CA HIS A 414 10.10 1.34 -9.20
C HIS A 414 9.93 1.15 -10.72
N LEU A 415 10.43 2.08 -11.55
CA LEU A 415 10.44 1.92 -13.00
C LEU A 415 11.35 0.77 -13.46
N GLY A 416 12.39 0.46 -12.67
CA GLY A 416 13.30 -0.64 -12.94
C GLY A 416 14.01 -0.50 -14.29
N GLU A 417 13.99 -1.57 -15.09
CA GLU A 417 14.72 -1.65 -16.37
C GLU A 417 14.32 -0.55 -17.38
N VAL A 418 13.09 -0.02 -17.30
CA VAL A 418 12.62 1.10 -18.15
C VAL A 418 13.53 2.32 -18.01
N GLY A 419 14.10 2.51 -16.82
CA GLY A 419 14.98 3.62 -16.48
C GLY A 419 16.43 3.46 -16.94
N PHE A 420 16.88 2.28 -17.38
CA PHE A 420 18.31 2.02 -17.63
C PHE A 420 18.96 3.00 -18.59
N HIS A 421 18.39 3.19 -19.78
CA HIS A 421 18.98 4.08 -20.77
C HIS A 421 19.05 5.56 -20.30
N PRO A 422 17.97 6.16 -19.76
CA PRO A 422 18.04 7.48 -19.13
C PRO A 422 19.05 7.58 -17.98
N LEU A 423 19.15 6.54 -17.14
CA LEU A 423 20.08 6.49 -16.01
C LEU A 423 21.55 6.41 -16.45
N LEU A 424 21.85 5.59 -17.47
CA LEU A 424 23.18 5.51 -18.07
C LEU A 424 23.62 6.88 -18.60
N LYS A 425 22.74 7.58 -19.33
CA LYS A 425 22.99 8.97 -19.76
C LYS A 425 23.18 9.92 -18.57
N GLY A 426 22.38 9.76 -17.51
CA GLY A 426 22.50 10.54 -16.28
C GLY A 426 23.84 10.34 -15.57
N LEU A 427 24.44 9.16 -15.68
CA LEU A 427 25.73 8.82 -15.09
C LEU A 427 26.90 9.61 -15.73
N GLU A 428 26.76 9.98 -17.00
CA GLU A 428 27.69 10.83 -17.75
C GLU A 428 27.36 12.33 -17.66
N ALA A 429 26.32 12.72 -16.90
CA ALA A 429 25.90 14.11 -16.80
C ALA A 429 26.98 14.97 -16.11
N SER A 430 27.14 16.20 -16.59
CA SER A 430 28.02 17.21 -15.97
C SER A 430 27.53 17.65 -14.59
N SER A 431 26.23 17.54 -14.32
CA SER A 431 25.66 17.79 -13.01
C SER A 431 25.99 16.64 -12.06
N ALA A 432 26.79 16.92 -11.04
CA ALA A 432 27.16 15.96 -10.01
C ALA A 432 25.92 15.37 -9.29
N ALA A 433 24.86 16.17 -9.12
CA ALA A 433 23.63 15.71 -8.48
C ALA A 433 22.87 14.70 -9.36
N ILE A 434 22.81 14.93 -10.68
CA ILE A 434 22.22 13.99 -11.64
C ILE A 434 23.03 12.69 -11.68
N ALA A 435 24.35 12.78 -11.82
CA ALA A 435 25.21 11.61 -11.87
C ALA A 435 25.15 10.79 -10.56
N ALA A 436 25.13 11.45 -9.40
CA ALA A 436 24.96 10.80 -8.10
C ALA A 436 23.60 10.09 -7.97
N GLY A 437 22.50 10.76 -8.35
CA GLY A 437 21.16 10.19 -8.30
C GLY A 437 21.01 9.00 -9.26
N ALA A 438 21.57 9.10 -10.47
CA ALA A 438 21.59 8.03 -11.45
C ALA A 438 22.39 6.82 -10.94
N ALA A 439 23.58 7.07 -10.38
CA ALA A 439 24.44 6.06 -9.78
C ALA A 439 23.74 5.30 -8.65
N GLU A 440 23.14 6.03 -7.71
CA GLU A 440 22.44 5.44 -6.56
C GLU A 440 21.19 4.67 -6.99
N THR A 441 20.51 5.14 -8.04
CA THR A 441 19.35 4.45 -8.59
C THR A 441 19.75 3.14 -9.26
N LEU A 442 20.77 3.14 -10.12
CA LEU A 442 21.29 1.94 -10.78
C LEU A 442 21.75 0.89 -9.76
N ARG A 443 22.39 1.32 -8.67
CA ARG A 443 22.79 0.43 -7.57
C ARG A 443 21.60 -0.28 -6.91
N ARG A 444 20.42 0.36 -6.85
CA ARG A 444 19.21 -0.19 -6.19
C ARG A 444 18.34 -1.03 -7.13
N ILE A 445 18.46 -0.87 -8.44
CA ILE A 445 17.65 -1.63 -9.40
C ILE A 445 18.29 -3.01 -9.62
N GLN A 446 17.45 -4.05 -9.63
CA GLN A 446 17.91 -5.40 -9.94
C GLN A 446 18.42 -5.49 -11.37
N ARG A 447 19.46 -6.29 -11.60
CA ARG A 447 20.02 -6.56 -12.94
C ARG A 447 20.45 -5.28 -13.68
N ALA A 448 21.06 -4.34 -12.96
CA ALA A 448 21.63 -3.15 -13.57
C ALA A 448 22.58 -3.50 -14.75
N PRO A 449 22.66 -2.66 -15.80
CA PRO A 449 23.46 -2.88 -17.01
C PRO A 449 24.97 -2.81 -16.72
N ALA A 450 25.52 -3.87 -16.12
CA ALA A 450 26.89 -3.93 -15.64
C ALA A 450 27.93 -3.82 -16.76
N GLU A 451 27.63 -4.39 -17.93
CA GLU A 451 28.48 -4.33 -19.12
C GLU A 451 28.61 -2.89 -19.61
N GLU A 452 27.49 -2.20 -19.82
CA GLU A 452 27.47 -0.82 -20.31
C GLU A 452 28.13 0.15 -19.31
N ILE A 453 27.96 -0.09 -18.01
CA ILE A 453 28.65 0.68 -16.97
C ILE A 453 30.16 0.41 -17.02
N ALA A 454 30.59 -0.83 -17.21
CA ALA A 454 32.01 -1.18 -17.33
C ALA A 454 32.66 -0.57 -18.57
N GLU A 455 32.00 -0.65 -19.74
CA GLU A 455 32.45 0.00 -20.97
C GLU A 455 32.58 1.52 -20.78
N MET A 456 31.64 2.13 -20.06
CA MET A 456 31.69 3.54 -19.70
C MET A 456 32.90 3.84 -18.82
N VAL A 457 33.14 3.05 -17.79
CA VAL A 457 34.30 3.19 -16.88
C VAL A 457 35.63 3.13 -17.63
N GLU A 458 35.76 2.29 -18.67
CA GLU A 458 36.97 2.26 -19.50
C GLU A 458 37.18 3.57 -20.27
N ARG A 459 36.09 4.20 -20.73
CA ARG A 459 36.09 5.36 -21.64
C ARG A 459 36.13 6.72 -20.92
N VAL A 460 35.52 6.86 -19.74
CA VAL A 460 35.35 8.15 -19.06
C VAL A 460 36.13 8.23 -17.75
N ASN A 461 36.68 9.41 -17.46
CA ASN A 461 37.33 9.72 -16.18
C ASN A 461 36.34 10.43 -15.24
N SER A 462 35.27 9.73 -14.87
CA SER A 462 34.25 10.22 -13.91
C SER A 462 34.17 9.29 -12.71
N THR A 463 33.91 9.85 -11.52
CA THR A 463 33.82 9.10 -10.27
C THR A 463 32.55 8.25 -10.18
N TRP A 464 31.44 8.70 -10.77
CA TRP A 464 30.13 8.06 -10.61
C TRP A 464 30.00 6.72 -11.33
N PRO A 465 30.43 6.54 -12.60
CA PRO A 465 30.46 5.22 -13.23
C PRO A 465 31.26 4.18 -12.43
N THR A 466 32.45 4.57 -11.97
CA THR A 466 33.31 3.73 -11.14
C THR A 466 32.64 3.38 -9.81
N TRP A 467 32.04 4.38 -9.16
CA TRP A 467 31.30 4.17 -7.92
C TRP A 467 30.12 3.21 -8.14
N THR A 468 29.34 3.37 -9.21
CA THR A 468 28.22 2.49 -9.53
C THR A 468 28.70 1.07 -9.75
N LEU A 469 29.72 0.86 -10.60
CA LEU A 469 30.27 -0.46 -10.90
C LEU A 469 30.75 -1.17 -9.63
N ALA A 470 31.40 -0.43 -8.71
CA ALA A 470 31.88 -0.97 -7.44
C ALA A 470 30.76 -1.42 -6.49
N HIS A 471 29.55 -0.87 -6.62
CA HIS A 471 28.42 -1.18 -5.74
C HIS A 471 27.37 -2.12 -6.36
N LEU A 472 27.59 -2.58 -7.59
CA LEU A 472 26.78 -3.66 -8.16
C LEU A 472 27.16 -5.02 -7.54
N PRO A 473 26.28 -6.03 -7.61
CA PRO A 473 26.58 -7.37 -7.11
C PRO A 473 27.89 -7.90 -7.68
N LYS A 474 28.82 -8.34 -6.83
CA LYS A 474 30.19 -8.76 -7.23
C LYS A 474 30.20 -9.76 -8.38
N ASP A 475 29.32 -10.75 -8.35
CA ASP A 475 29.22 -11.77 -9.39
C ASP A 475 28.89 -11.18 -10.77
N SER A 476 28.15 -10.08 -10.81
CA SER A 476 27.79 -9.38 -12.07
C SER A 476 28.91 -8.52 -12.63
N VAL A 477 29.90 -8.12 -11.82
CA VAL A 477 30.96 -7.18 -12.23
C VAL A 477 32.37 -7.77 -12.22
N ALA A 478 32.57 -8.94 -11.62
CA ALA A 478 33.87 -9.61 -11.52
C ALA A 478 34.66 -9.71 -12.85
N PRO A 479 34.08 -10.16 -13.99
CA PRO A 479 34.84 -10.26 -15.24
C PRO A 479 35.30 -8.90 -15.76
N TYR A 480 34.45 -7.88 -15.62
CA TYR A 480 34.77 -6.52 -16.06
C TYR A 480 35.86 -5.89 -15.20
N ILE A 481 35.77 -6.04 -13.87
CA ILE A 481 36.76 -5.51 -12.94
C ILE A 481 38.12 -6.17 -13.14
N ALA A 482 38.17 -7.50 -13.36
CA ALA A 482 39.41 -8.19 -13.67
C ALA A 482 40.10 -7.64 -14.94
N ALA A 483 39.32 -7.30 -15.98
CA ALA A 483 39.86 -6.68 -17.19
C ALA A 483 40.50 -5.31 -16.93
N LEU A 484 39.94 -4.51 -16.01
CA LEU A 484 40.48 -3.20 -15.64
C LEU A 484 41.88 -3.27 -15.04
N GLN A 485 42.30 -4.41 -14.45
CA GLN A 485 43.65 -4.55 -13.90
C GLN A 485 44.75 -4.25 -14.94
N SER A 486 44.52 -4.66 -16.19
CA SER A 486 45.45 -4.40 -17.30
C SER A 486 45.15 -3.11 -18.05
N ARG A 487 43.86 -2.74 -18.18
CA ARG A 487 43.41 -1.64 -19.04
C ARG A 487 43.38 -0.28 -18.32
N ARG A 488 43.00 -0.27 -17.05
CA ARG A 488 42.76 0.90 -16.19
C ARG A 488 43.16 0.60 -14.73
N PRO A 489 44.46 0.39 -14.45
CA PRO A 489 44.93 -0.03 -13.12
C PRO A 489 44.60 0.98 -12.02
N ASP A 490 44.48 2.27 -12.36
CA ASP A 490 44.01 3.35 -11.50
C ASP A 490 42.59 3.10 -10.97
N ILE A 491 41.68 2.73 -11.88
CA ILE A 491 40.29 2.45 -11.54
C ILE A 491 40.15 1.11 -10.83
N HIS A 492 40.88 0.08 -11.28
CA HIS A 492 40.92 -1.20 -10.60
C HIS A 492 41.33 -1.04 -9.12
N TYR A 493 42.35 -0.22 -8.85
CA TYR A 493 42.77 0.09 -7.48
C TYR A 493 41.67 0.81 -6.69
N ALA A 494 41.03 1.82 -7.28
CA ALA A 494 39.93 2.55 -6.63
C ALA A 494 38.77 1.63 -6.24
N ILE A 495 38.34 0.75 -7.14
CA ILE A 495 37.29 -0.25 -6.86
C ILE A 495 37.74 -1.22 -5.75
N SER A 496 38.98 -1.69 -5.81
CA SER A 496 39.54 -2.58 -4.78
C SER A 496 39.51 -1.94 -3.38
N VAL A 497 39.82 -0.64 -3.28
CA VAL A 497 39.73 0.11 -2.01
C VAL A 497 38.29 0.19 -1.52
N ILE A 498 37.34 0.49 -2.41
CA ILE A 498 35.90 0.54 -2.08
C ILE A 498 35.44 -0.83 -1.56
N TRP A 499 35.78 -1.92 -2.25
CA TRP A 499 35.41 -3.27 -1.82
C TRP A 499 36.03 -3.65 -0.47
N ASN A 500 37.32 -3.37 -0.26
CA ASN A 500 37.96 -3.61 1.04
C ASN A 500 37.24 -2.87 2.17
N PHE A 501 36.78 -1.64 1.91
CA PHE A 501 35.95 -0.92 2.87
C PHE A 501 34.57 -1.58 3.05
N LEU A 502 33.82 -1.82 1.96
CA LEU A 502 32.46 -2.39 2.02
C LEU A 502 32.42 -3.80 2.65
N ASP A 503 33.47 -4.60 2.48
CA ASP A 503 33.60 -5.94 3.08
C ASP A 503 34.09 -5.91 4.54
N SER A 504 34.55 -4.75 5.00
CA SER A 504 35.06 -4.63 6.37
C SER A 504 33.93 -4.43 7.37
N TRP A 505 34.13 -4.97 8.57
CA TRP A 505 33.20 -4.78 9.69
C TRP A 505 32.97 -3.30 10.04
N ILE A 506 33.87 -2.40 9.65
CA ILE A 506 33.71 -0.95 9.90
C ILE A 506 32.73 -0.27 8.96
N ALA A 507 32.40 -0.83 7.77
CA ALA A 507 31.46 -0.20 6.86
C ALA A 507 30.03 -0.18 7.42
N ASP A 508 29.62 -1.24 8.10
CA ASP A 508 28.33 -1.31 8.80
C ASP A 508 28.20 -0.24 9.88
N ASP A 509 29.33 0.12 10.49
CA ASP A 509 29.43 1.10 11.57
C ASP A 509 29.92 2.49 11.13
N TRP A 510 30.15 2.72 9.84
CA TRP A 510 30.68 3.98 9.37
C TRP A 510 29.60 5.06 9.36
N THR A 511 29.86 6.19 10.02
CA THR A 511 29.11 7.43 9.79
C THR A 511 30.09 8.42 9.18
N PRO A 512 29.77 9.00 8.02
CA PRO A 512 30.50 10.17 7.57
C PRO A 512 30.40 11.18 8.69
N ARG A 513 31.53 11.53 9.33
CA ARG A 513 31.55 12.74 10.14
C ARG A 513 31.10 13.84 9.18
N ALA A 514 30.14 14.69 9.58
CA ALA A 514 30.15 16.05 9.05
C ALA A 514 31.60 16.49 9.25
N THR A 515 32.30 16.69 8.14
CA THR A 515 33.76 16.62 7.99
C THR A 515 34.54 17.23 9.17
N PRO A 516 35.77 16.75 9.48
CA PRO A 516 36.65 17.49 10.38
C PRO A 516 36.82 18.96 9.98
#